data_AF-A0A959NCA4-F1
#
_entry.id   AF-A0A959NCA4-F1
#
_cell.length_a   1.000
_cell.length_b   1.000
_cell.length_c   1.000
_cell.angle_alpha   90.00
_cell.angle_beta   90.00
_cell.angle_gamma   90.00
#
_symmetry.space_group_name_H-M   'P 1'
#
loop_
_entity.id
_entity.type
_entity.pdbx_description
1 polymer ?
#
loop_
_entity_poly.entity_id
_entity_poly.type
_entity_poly.pdbx_seq_one_letter_code
_entity_poly.pdbx_strand_id
1 'polypeptide(L)' 'MQELIDKLKTEAGLTDEQAQQAIATIKNYVIEKFPMLEGAVSNVFGSE' A
#
# COMPACT_ATOMS: atom_id res chain seq x y z
N MET A 1 -5.85 4.92 4.80
CA MET A 1 -4.39 4.82 4.62
C MET A 1 -3.62 5.00 5.92
N GLN A 2 -3.87 6.05 6.74
CA GLN A 2 -3.18 6.20 8.04
C GLN A 2 -3.36 4.99 8.97
N GLU A 3 -4.59 4.47 9.08
CA GLU A 3 -4.87 3.26 9.88
C GLU A 3 -4.05 2.04 9.45
N LEU A 4 -3.82 1.86 8.13
CA LEU A 4 -3.00 0.77 7.61
C LEU A 4 -1.52 0.98 7.96
N ILE A 5 -1.02 2.22 7.87
CA ILE A 5 0.34 2.57 8.30
C ILE A 5 0.52 2.27 9.78
N ASP A 6 -0.43 2.67 10.62
CA ASP A 6 -0.37 2.44 12.07
C ASP A 6 -0.39 0.93 12.39
N LYS A 7 -1.18 0.14 11.66
CA LYS A 7 -1.16 -1.33 11.75
C LYS A 7 0.18 -1.93 11.35
N LEU A 8 0.77 -1.48 10.23
CA LEU A 8 2.08 -1.97 9.78
C LEU A 8 3.19 -1.64 10.79
N LYS A 9 3.12 -0.47 11.44
CA LYS A 9 4.07 -0.10 12.49
C LYS A 9 3.89 -0.94 13.76
N THR A 10 2.64 -1.10 14.21
CA THR A 10 2.34 -1.77 15.49
C THR A 10 2.41 -3.30 15.41
N GLU A 11 1.93 -3.90 14.32
CA GLU A 11 1.82 -5.35 14.17
C GLU A 11 3.04 -5.96 13.46
N ALA A 12 3.67 -5.22 12.53
CA ALA A 12 4.83 -5.69 11.78
C ALA A 12 6.15 -5.00 12.18
N GLY A 13 6.12 -4.04 13.11
CA GLY A 13 7.33 -3.38 13.63
C GLY A 13 8.04 -2.47 12.62
N LEU A 14 7.32 -2.02 11.58
CA LEU A 14 7.91 -1.16 10.55
C LEU A 14 8.08 0.29 11.03
N THR A 15 9.07 0.99 10.46
CA THR A 15 9.12 2.45 10.55
C THR A 15 8.06 3.08 9.64
N ASP A 16 7.78 4.39 9.81
CA ASP A 16 6.86 5.11 8.92
C ASP A 16 7.24 4.98 7.45
N GLU A 17 8.53 5.16 7.14
CA GLU A 17 9.07 5.09 5.78
C GLU A 17 8.95 3.67 5.20
N GLN A 18 9.21 2.64 6.01
CA GLN A 18 9.04 1.25 5.61
C GLN A 18 7.57 0.88 5.37
N ALA A 19 6.64 1.39 6.18
CA ALA A 19 5.21 1.16 6.00
C ALA A 19 4.70 1.78 4.70
N GLN A 20 5.13 3.01 4.39
CA GLN A 20 4.80 3.65 3.11
C GLN A 20 5.38 2.87 1.93
N GLN A 21 6.65 2.47 2.00
CA GLN A 21 7.30 1.67 0.97
C GLN A 21 6.60 0.31 0.77
N ALA A 22 6.18 -0.36 1.85
CA ALA A 22 5.48 -1.63 1.79
C ALA A 22 4.15 -1.49 1.04
N ILE A 23 3.38 -0.44 1.33
CA ILE A 23 2.11 -0.18 0.65
C ILE A 23 2.32 0.11 -0.84
N ALA A 24 3.30 0.94 -1.19
CA ALA A 24 3.65 1.22 -2.59
C ALA A 24 4.08 -0.06 -3.33
N THR A 25 4.88 -0.90 -2.68
CA THR A 25 5.33 -2.19 -3.24
C THR A 25 4.14 -3.11 -3.51
N ILE A 26 3.21 -3.24 -2.57
CA ILE A 26 2.00 -4.06 -2.73
C ILE A 26 1.12 -3.51 -3.86
N LYS A 27 0.88 -2.19 -3.89
CA LYS A 27 0.12 -1.51 -4.95
C LYS A 27 0.68 -1.86 -6.32
N ASN A 28 1.99 -1.66 -6.52
CA ASN A 28 2.65 -1.91 -7.79
C ASN A 28 2.60 -3.39 -8.18
N TYR A 29 2.84 -4.29 -7.23
CA TYR A 29 2.75 -5.72 -7.47
C TYR A 29 1.35 -6.14 -7.93
N VAL A 30 0.30 -5.65 -7.28
CA VAL A 30 -1.09 -5.97 -7.66
C VAL A 30 -1.43 -5.43 -9.04
N ILE A 31 -1.03 -4.19 -9.38
CA ILE A 31 -1.27 -3.60 -10.71
C ILE A 31 -0.52 -4.42 -11.78
N GLU A 32 0.72 -4.80 -11.53
CA GLU A 32 1.50 -5.62 -12.46
C GLU A 32 0.83 -6.99 -12.72
N LYS A 33 0.31 -7.64 -11.67
CA LYS A 33 -0.34 -8.95 -11.79
C LYS A 33 -1.77 -8.86 -12.32
N PHE A 34 -2.48 -7.78 -12.03
CA PHE A 34 -3.88 -7.58 -12.37
C PHE A 34 -4.13 -6.17 -12.94
N PRO A 35 -3.66 -5.88 -14.17
CA PRO A 35 -3.75 -4.53 -14.74
C PRO A 35 -5.18 -3.99 -14.80
N MET A 36 -6.17 -4.86 -14.98
CA MET A 36 -7.59 -4.50 -14.97
C MET A 36 -8.08 -3.88 -13.65
N LEU A 37 -7.34 -4.05 -12.55
CA LEU A 37 -7.67 -3.50 -11.23
C LEU A 37 -7.01 -2.14 -10.96
N GLU A 38 -6.21 -1.61 -11.87
CA GLU A 38 -5.43 -0.37 -11.66
C GLU A 38 -6.25 0.79 -11.13
N GLY A 39 -7.42 1.06 -11.73
CA GLY A 39 -8.31 2.13 -11.27
C GLY A 39 -8.85 1.90 -9.85
N ALA A 40 -9.23 0.66 -9.53
CA ALA A 40 -9.72 0.31 -8.20
C ALA A 40 -8.62 0.38 -7.14
N VAL A 41 -7.43 -0.14 -7.45
CA VAL A 41 -6.26 -0.09 -6.57
C VAL A 41 -5.84 1.37 -6.31
N SER A 42 -5.86 2.22 -7.34
CA SER A 42 -5.55 3.65 -7.19
C SER A 42 -6.57 4.37 -6.30
N ASN A 43 -7.85 4.01 -6.37
CA ASN A 43 -8.88 4.55 -5.47
C ASN A 43 -8.70 4.10 -4.00
N VAL A 44 -8.22 2.87 -3.77
CA VAL A 44 -8.05 2.30 -2.42
C VAL A 44 -6.78 2.81 -1.74
N PHE A 45 -5.66 2.82 -2.45
CA PHE A 45 -4.35 3.18 -1.90
C PHE A 45 -4.02 4.67 -2.04
N GLY A 46 -4.89 5.43 -2.72
CA GLY A 46 -4.61 6.80 -3.12
C GLY A 46 -3.82 6.85 -4.43
N SER A 47 -4.20 7.79 -5.27
CA SER A 47 -3.47 8.22 -6.46
C SER A 47 -2.47 9.30 -6.05
N GLU A 48 -1.47 8.94 -5.23
CA GLU A 48 -0.48 9.86 -4.62
C GLU A 48 -1.07 11.09 -3.91
#